data_AF-A0A9X2D1H8-F1
#
_entry.id   AF-A0A9X2D1H8-F1
#
_cell.length_a   1.000
_cell.length_b   1.000
_cell.length_c   1.000
_cell.angle_alpha   90.00
_cell.angle_beta   90.00
_cell.angle_gamma   90.00
#
_symmetry.space_group_name_H-M   'P 1'
#
loop_
_entity.id
_entity.type
_entity.pdbx_description
1 polymer ?
#
loop_
_entity_poly.entity_id
_entity_poly.type
_entity_poly.pdbx_seq_one_letter_code
_entity_poly.pdbx_strand_id
1 'polypeptide(L)'
;MSVRWIQRAVQYVKEVQDVGFFALMSDSRIFMFFTGTPLYYVMFPFMGFLLTISALFNGYHLAKARNKNLDQWFGFITSAVCAVLASISLYGAAISTAYGLSFAAGPWFFFSSVLVAAFHQLAMLGLNGYRAYESLQGSAQRMHYIQAVINNLFVLGLLTAVVGAVAFVMLFPVAPAVGSAFALTAVTFTLLNILWRFTPHNWKLSIKGLLHLGKPEPIEQEQPTESSELISTLDAGLQHDHLYHRIFTRCDYSAVVKAMEPTAGEAYLQKIITRKIAVLQGSSAHEMEKNTQKAAFLADISSALNEHRAMNKKELLRTYPLAFQSFWADKGDVEQLFDAAKVLFDKRERQIILDATPVEPEQTLLFN
;
A
#
# COMPACT_ATOMS: atom_id res chain seq x y z
N MET A 1 -15.64 15.27 -7.77
CA MET A 1 -14.57 14.96 -8.74
C MET A 1 -13.61 16.14 -8.75
N SER A 2 -12.30 15.97 -8.48
CA SER A 2 -11.30 17.02 -8.82
C SER A 2 -9.85 16.58 -8.58
N VAL A 3 -9.47 16.14 -7.37
CA VAL A 3 -8.05 16.00 -7.00
C VAL A 3 -7.35 14.75 -7.58
N ARG A 4 -8.01 13.57 -7.56
CA ARG A 4 -7.40 12.31 -8.02
C ARG A 4 -7.08 12.28 -9.52
N TRP A 5 -7.89 12.96 -10.32
CA TRP A 5 -7.64 13.08 -11.77
C TRP A 5 -6.44 13.98 -12.05
N ILE A 6 -6.35 15.12 -11.38
CA ILE A 6 -5.19 16.03 -11.49
C ILE A 6 -3.92 15.33 -11.02
N GLN A 7 -3.97 14.60 -9.89
CA GLN A 7 -2.82 13.83 -9.41
C GLN A 7 -2.34 12.80 -10.44
N ARG A 8 -3.26 12.07 -11.09
CA ARG A 8 -2.90 11.13 -12.17
C ARG A 8 -2.31 11.84 -13.38
N ALA A 9 -2.85 12.99 -13.77
CA ALA A 9 -2.34 13.76 -14.90
C ALA A 9 -0.93 14.28 -14.62
N VAL A 10 -0.69 14.87 -13.44
CA VAL A 10 0.64 15.32 -12.99
C VAL A 10 1.63 14.17 -12.99
N GLN A 11 1.23 13.01 -12.46
CA GLN A 11 2.09 11.84 -12.44
C GLN A 11 2.41 11.31 -13.84
N TYR A 12 1.44 11.30 -14.76
CA TYR A 12 1.67 10.91 -16.15
C TYR A 12 2.64 11.88 -16.85
N VAL A 13 2.43 13.19 -16.73
CA VAL A 13 3.33 14.20 -17.31
C VAL A 13 4.74 14.04 -16.75
N LYS A 14 4.87 13.83 -15.44
CA LYS A 14 6.17 13.55 -14.80
C LYS A 14 6.85 12.31 -15.37
N GLU A 15 6.13 11.20 -15.51
CA GLU A 15 6.68 9.96 -16.06
C GLU A 15 7.11 10.11 -17.54
N VAL A 16 6.38 10.88 -18.34
CA VAL A 16 6.78 11.21 -19.72
C VAL A 16 8.05 12.08 -19.74
N GLN A 17 8.16 13.03 -18.83
CA GLN A 17 9.37 13.84 -18.70
C GLN A 17 10.57 13.04 -18.22
N ASP A 18 10.38 12.14 -17.24
CA ASP A 18 11.42 11.23 -16.78
C ASP A 18 11.96 10.39 -17.96
N VAL A 19 11.07 9.85 -18.81
CA VAL A 19 11.47 9.13 -20.03
C VAL A 19 12.29 10.02 -20.97
N GLY A 20 11.83 11.22 -21.27
CA GLY A 20 12.55 12.15 -22.14
C GLY A 20 13.92 12.52 -21.58
N PHE A 21 13.99 12.81 -20.28
CA PHE A 21 15.22 13.16 -19.58
C PHE A 21 16.23 12.00 -19.58
N PHE A 22 15.83 10.79 -19.20
CA PHE A 22 16.74 9.65 -19.18
C PHE A 22 17.10 9.17 -20.59
N ALA A 23 16.23 9.35 -21.59
CA ALA A 23 16.60 9.14 -22.98
C ALA A 23 17.71 10.10 -23.42
N LEU A 24 17.65 11.38 -23.04
CA LEU A 24 18.73 12.34 -23.29
C LEU A 24 20.02 11.98 -22.55
N MET A 25 19.93 11.43 -21.34
CA MET A 25 21.09 10.93 -20.58
C MET A 25 21.67 9.62 -21.12
N SER A 26 20.99 8.94 -22.04
CA SER A 26 21.48 7.67 -22.61
C SER A 26 22.72 7.85 -23.48
N ASP A 27 23.03 9.07 -23.91
CA ASP A 27 24.28 9.43 -24.58
C ASP A 27 24.78 10.75 -24.00
N SER A 28 26.03 10.77 -23.51
CA SER A 28 26.64 11.96 -22.91
C SER A 28 26.77 13.12 -23.90
N ARG A 29 26.93 12.84 -25.20
CA ARG A 29 27.00 13.87 -26.25
C ARG A 29 25.65 14.53 -26.48
N ILE A 30 24.58 13.72 -26.50
CA ILE A 30 23.20 14.21 -26.61
C ILE A 30 22.86 15.03 -25.37
N PHE A 31 23.23 14.56 -24.18
CA PHE A 31 23.02 15.28 -22.93
C PHE A 31 23.76 16.63 -22.91
N MET A 32 25.03 16.68 -23.33
CA MET A 32 25.77 17.94 -23.45
C MET A 32 25.14 18.88 -24.47
N PHE A 33 24.73 18.40 -25.64
CA PHE A 33 24.01 19.23 -26.62
C PHE A 33 22.73 19.80 -26.01
N PHE A 34 21.96 18.96 -25.31
CA PHE A 34 20.72 19.35 -24.65
C PHE A 34 20.94 20.48 -23.62
N THR A 35 22.01 20.44 -22.81
CA THR A 35 22.30 21.50 -21.82
C THR A 35 22.49 22.89 -22.44
N GLY A 36 22.84 22.98 -23.72
CA GLY A 36 22.94 24.25 -24.45
C GLY A 36 21.62 24.76 -25.03
N THR A 37 20.54 24.00 -24.93
CA THR A 37 19.26 24.34 -25.57
C THR A 37 18.31 25.11 -24.65
N PRO A 38 17.42 25.97 -25.18
CA PRO A 38 16.34 26.58 -24.40
C PRO A 38 15.47 25.56 -23.65
N LEU A 39 15.35 24.34 -24.18
CA LEU A 39 14.56 23.27 -23.59
C LEU A 39 15.10 22.84 -22.22
N TYR A 40 16.41 22.92 -21.99
CA TYR A 40 17.03 22.65 -20.70
C TYR A 40 16.48 23.57 -19.60
N TYR A 41 16.41 24.87 -19.88
CA TYR A 41 15.93 25.90 -18.95
C TYR A 41 14.43 25.82 -18.65
N VAL A 42 13.67 25.11 -19.47
CA VAL A 42 12.25 24.86 -19.23
C VAL A 42 12.03 23.51 -18.55
N MET A 43 12.67 22.46 -19.06
CA MET A 43 12.42 21.08 -18.64
C MET A 43 12.88 20.83 -17.20
N PHE A 44 14.06 21.32 -16.80
CA PHE A 44 14.61 21.09 -15.46
C PHE A 44 13.76 21.76 -14.36
N PRO A 45 13.48 23.08 -14.42
CA PRO A 45 12.57 23.72 -13.49
C PRO A 45 11.19 23.08 -13.45
N PHE A 46 10.65 22.69 -14.61
CA PHE A 46 9.33 22.06 -14.67
C PHE A 46 9.31 20.68 -14.01
N MET A 47 10.36 19.86 -14.14
CA MET A 47 10.50 18.61 -13.37
C MET A 47 10.49 18.87 -11.86
N GLY A 48 11.23 19.89 -11.39
CA GLY A 48 11.23 20.31 -9.99
C GLY A 48 9.85 20.77 -9.50
N PHE A 49 9.12 21.51 -10.36
CA PHE A 49 7.74 21.92 -10.11
C PHE A 49 6.78 20.72 -9.97
N LEU A 50 6.86 19.72 -10.85
CA LEU A 50 6.04 18.50 -10.77
C LEU A 50 6.30 17.70 -9.50
N LEU A 51 7.55 17.61 -9.05
CA LEU A 51 7.92 16.98 -7.77
C LEU A 51 7.34 17.75 -6.58
N THR A 52 7.37 19.09 -6.64
CA THR A 52 6.78 19.95 -5.62
C THR A 52 5.25 19.76 -5.56
N ILE A 53 4.56 19.73 -6.70
CA ILE A 53 3.12 19.42 -6.74
C ILE A 53 2.84 18.04 -6.14
N SER A 54 3.69 17.05 -6.43
CA SER A 54 3.53 15.69 -5.88
C SER A 54 3.65 15.68 -4.35
N ALA A 55 4.61 16.44 -3.79
CA ALA A 55 4.74 16.62 -2.35
C ALA A 55 3.52 17.36 -1.75
N LEU A 56 2.99 18.37 -2.45
CA LEU A 56 1.76 19.07 -2.04
C LEU A 56 0.54 18.14 -2.03
N PHE A 57 0.42 17.21 -2.99
CA PHE A 57 -0.64 16.21 -2.94
C PHE A 57 -0.51 15.29 -1.73
N ASN A 58 0.71 14.84 -1.40
CA ASN A 58 0.94 14.04 -0.19
C ASN A 58 0.63 14.84 1.08
N GLY A 59 1.00 16.12 1.13
CA GLY A 59 0.64 17.03 2.22
C GLY A 59 -0.87 17.25 2.33
N TYR A 60 -1.57 17.38 1.21
CA TYR A 60 -3.03 17.48 1.18
C TYR A 60 -3.70 16.18 1.68
N HIS A 61 -3.20 15.01 1.27
CA HIS A 61 -3.70 13.72 1.76
C HIS A 61 -3.48 13.59 3.27
N LEU A 62 -2.31 13.97 3.78
CA LEU A 62 -2.03 14.00 5.22
C LEU A 62 -2.93 14.98 5.97
N ALA A 63 -3.15 16.18 5.44
CA ALA A 63 -3.99 17.21 6.06
C ALA A 63 -5.47 16.77 6.12
N LYS A 64 -5.95 16.06 5.09
CA LYS A 64 -7.33 15.58 4.98
C LYS A 64 -7.56 14.23 5.64
N ALA A 65 -6.49 13.49 5.95
CA ALA A 65 -6.61 12.20 6.58
C ALA A 65 -7.21 12.34 7.98
N ARG A 66 -8.29 11.58 8.21
CA ARG A 66 -8.94 11.49 9.53
C ARG A 66 -8.08 10.76 10.55
N ASN A 67 -7.21 9.87 10.08
CA ASN A 67 -6.18 9.21 10.88
C ASN A 67 -4.82 9.55 10.27
N LYS A 68 -4.03 10.36 10.99
CA LYS A 68 -2.68 10.80 10.62
C LYS A 68 -1.66 9.79 11.13
N ASN A 69 -1.71 8.57 10.59
CA ASN A 69 -0.78 7.52 10.96
C ASN A 69 0.67 7.87 10.55
N LEU A 70 1.65 7.19 11.16
CA LEU A 70 3.07 7.37 10.87
C LEU A 70 3.41 7.17 9.39
N ASP A 71 2.68 6.29 8.68
CA ASP A 71 2.88 6.03 7.25
C ASP A 71 2.62 7.27 6.39
N GLN A 72 1.52 7.98 6.63
CA GLN A 72 1.21 9.22 5.90
C GLN A 72 2.21 10.33 6.21
N TRP A 73 2.65 10.44 7.47
CA TRP A 73 3.70 11.38 7.85
C TRP A 73 5.02 11.06 7.16
N PHE A 74 5.44 9.80 7.16
CA PHE A 74 6.68 9.38 6.54
C PHE A 74 6.64 9.54 5.02
N GLY A 75 5.51 9.23 4.38
CA GLY A 75 5.28 9.48 2.96
C GLY A 75 5.35 10.97 2.61
N PHE A 76 4.76 11.84 3.44
CA PHE A 76 4.88 13.29 3.27
C PHE A 76 6.33 13.77 3.43
N ILE A 77 7.00 13.43 4.54
CA ILE A 77 8.37 13.85 4.85
C ILE A 77 9.32 13.40 3.74
N THR A 78 9.27 12.13 3.34
CA THR A 78 10.09 11.59 2.24
C THR A 78 9.85 12.38 0.97
N SER A 79 8.58 12.62 0.59
CA SER A 79 8.27 13.37 -0.63
C SER A 79 8.70 14.83 -0.57
N ALA A 80 8.60 15.48 0.59
CA ALA A 80 9.02 16.86 0.78
C ALA A 80 10.54 16.99 0.71
N VAL A 81 11.29 16.10 1.36
CA VAL A 81 12.76 16.08 1.31
C VAL A 81 13.23 15.82 -0.13
N CYS A 82 12.65 14.83 -0.82
CA CYS A 82 12.95 14.59 -2.23
C CYS A 82 12.65 15.81 -3.10
N ALA A 83 11.48 16.45 -2.93
CA ALA A 83 11.11 17.63 -3.70
C ALA A 83 12.06 18.81 -3.46
N VAL A 84 12.47 19.06 -2.22
CA VAL A 84 13.42 20.13 -1.88
C VAL A 84 14.79 19.86 -2.50
N LEU A 85 15.36 18.67 -2.28
CA LEU A 85 16.67 18.30 -2.81
C LEU A 85 16.68 18.31 -4.35
N ALA A 86 15.68 17.69 -4.99
CA ALA A 86 15.56 17.71 -6.43
C ALA A 86 15.33 19.12 -6.99
N SER A 87 14.58 19.98 -6.30
CA SER A 87 14.39 21.38 -6.72
C SER A 87 15.69 22.18 -6.62
N ILE A 88 16.44 22.05 -5.53
CA ILE A 88 17.77 22.70 -5.40
C ILE A 88 18.66 22.27 -6.56
N SER A 89 18.68 20.97 -6.90
CA SER A 89 19.43 20.49 -8.06
C SER A 89 18.93 21.09 -9.36
N LEU A 90 17.65 20.94 -9.68
CA LEU A 90 17.11 21.20 -11.02
C LEU A 90 17.01 22.70 -11.31
N TYR A 91 16.50 23.49 -10.36
CA TYR A 91 16.49 24.95 -10.49
C TYR A 91 17.90 25.52 -10.39
N GLY A 92 18.72 25.01 -9.45
CA GLY A 92 20.10 25.46 -9.29
C GLY A 92 20.94 25.24 -10.54
N ALA A 93 20.79 24.10 -11.20
CA ALA A 93 21.49 23.79 -12.44
C ALA A 93 21.04 24.69 -13.62
N ALA A 94 19.74 24.98 -13.73
CA ALA A 94 19.23 25.91 -14.74
C ALA A 94 19.74 27.34 -14.50
N ILE A 95 19.68 27.83 -13.26
CA ILE A 95 20.12 29.17 -12.88
C ILE A 95 21.63 29.31 -13.06
N SER A 96 22.43 28.35 -12.59
CA SER A 96 23.89 28.42 -12.69
C SER A 96 24.33 28.46 -14.15
N THR A 97 23.74 27.61 -14.99
CA THR A 97 24.07 27.54 -16.41
C THR A 97 23.72 28.86 -17.12
N ALA A 98 22.62 29.53 -16.73
CA ALA A 98 22.24 30.83 -17.26
C ALA A 98 23.27 31.94 -16.92
N TYR A 99 23.94 31.83 -15.77
CA TYR A 99 25.03 32.74 -15.37
C TYR A 99 26.42 32.29 -15.85
N GLY A 100 26.51 31.21 -16.65
CA GLY A 100 27.79 30.64 -17.09
C GLY A 100 28.60 29.98 -15.95
N LEU A 101 27.94 29.62 -14.85
CA LEU A 101 28.54 28.97 -13.69
C LEU A 101 28.25 27.46 -13.68
N SER A 102 29.24 26.68 -13.25
CA SER A 102 29.06 25.24 -13.00
C SER A 102 28.49 25.00 -11.60
N PHE A 103 27.33 24.34 -11.51
CA PHE A 103 26.76 23.92 -10.24
C PHE A 103 27.16 22.48 -9.89
N ALA A 104 28.40 22.30 -9.45
CA ALA A 104 28.97 21.00 -9.12
C ALA A 104 28.18 20.23 -8.04
N ALA A 105 27.49 20.94 -7.13
CA ALA A 105 26.67 20.32 -6.10
C ALA A 105 25.31 19.80 -6.61
N GLY A 106 24.85 20.25 -7.79
CA GLY A 106 23.54 19.89 -8.33
C GLY A 106 23.32 18.38 -8.44
N PRO A 107 24.19 17.64 -9.16
CA PRO A 107 24.09 16.19 -9.27
C PRO A 107 24.04 15.46 -7.91
N TRP A 108 24.75 15.97 -6.89
CA TRP A 108 24.71 15.41 -5.53
C TRP A 108 23.34 15.59 -4.86
N PHE A 109 22.73 16.77 -4.98
CA PHE A 109 21.38 17.00 -4.46
C PHE A 109 20.35 16.10 -5.15
N PHE A 110 20.44 15.93 -6.47
CA PHE A 110 19.55 15.02 -7.20
C PHE A 110 19.77 13.56 -6.79
N PHE A 111 21.04 13.13 -6.69
CA PHE A 111 21.42 11.81 -6.24
C PHE A 111 20.88 11.51 -4.83
N SER A 112 21.06 12.45 -3.88
CA SER A 112 20.53 12.33 -2.51
C SER A 112 19.00 12.26 -2.49
N SER A 113 18.30 13.03 -3.32
CA SER A 113 16.84 12.93 -3.46
C SER A 113 16.41 11.50 -3.83
N VAL A 114 17.06 10.91 -4.85
CA VAL A 114 16.74 9.56 -5.32
C VAL A 114 17.12 8.51 -4.27
N LEU A 115 18.23 8.67 -3.55
CA LEU A 115 18.62 7.79 -2.46
C LEU A 115 17.61 7.80 -1.30
N VAL A 116 17.11 8.97 -0.91
CA VAL A 116 16.06 9.08 0.13
C VAL A 116 14.82 8.29 -0.29
N ALA A 117 14.39 8.43 -1.55
CA ALA A 117 13.29 7.64 -2.08
C ALA A 117 13.60 6.13 -2.09
N ALA A 118 14.82 5.73 -2.46
CA ALA A 118 15.24 4.33 -2.50
C ALA A 118 15.25 3.72 -1.10
N PHE A 119 15.74 4.44 -0.09
CA PHE A 119 15.74 3.99 1.29
C PHE A 119 14.32 3.80 1.83
N HIS A 120 13.41 4.73 1.53
CA HIS A 120 12.00 4.57 1.87
C HIS A 120 11.39 3.32 1.22
N GLN A 121 11.65 3.08 -0.08
CA GLN A 121 11.14 1.90 -0.77
C GLN A 121 11.73 0.60 -0.24
N LEU A 122 13.01 0.60 0.15
CA LEU A 122 13.66 -0.54 0.78
C LEU A 122 13.02 -0.86 2.15
N ALA A 123 12.75 0.16 2.96
CA ALA A 123 12.03 -0.01 4.23
C ALA A 123 10.62 -0.59 4.01
N MET A 124 9.88 -0.06 3.03
CA MET A 124 8.54 -0.57 2.70
C MET A 124 8.57 -1.98 2.11
N LEU A 125 9.61 -2.33 1.34
CA LEU A 125 9.82 -3.69 0.84
C LEU A 125 10.07 -4.67 1.99
N GLY A 126 10.97 -4.35 2.90
CA GLY A 126 11.27 -5.18 4.07
C GLY A 126 10.04 -5.38 4.96
N LEU A 127 9.29 -4.30 5.22
CA LEU A 127 8.07 -4.33 6.02
C LEU A 127 6.96 -5.16 5.37
N ASN A 128 6.70 -4.96 4.06
CA ASN A 128 5.70 -5.76 3.37
C ASN A 128 6.13 -7.23 3.22
N GLY A 129 7.43 -7.50 3.08
CA GLY A 129 7.98 -8.85 3.03
C GLY A 129 7.80 -9.58 4.37
N TYR A 130 8.15 -8.91 5.47
CA TYR A 130 7.93 -9.41 6.81
C TYR A 130 6.44 -9.71 7.07
N ARG A 131 5.54 -8.82 6.64
CA ARG A 131 4.09 -9.02 6.77
C ARG A 131 3.56 -10.16 5.93
N ALA A 132 4.06 -10.32 4.70
CA ALA A 132 3.70 -11.44 3.86
C ALA A 132 4.16 -12.78 4.47
N TYR A 133 5.29 -12.77 5.19
CA TYR A 133 5.79 -13.93 5.93
C TYR A 133 4.94 -14.24 7.17
N GLU A 134 4.52 -13.23 7.94
CA GLU A 134 3.69 -13.44 9.14
C GLU A 134 2.20 -13.71 8.83
N SER A 135 1.72 -13.34 7.65
CA SER A 135 0.31 -13.54 7.26
C SER A 135 0.01 -15.01 6.96
N LEU A 136 -1.21 -15.46 7.28
CA LEU A 136 -1.65 -16.83 6.99
C LEU A 136 -1.50 -17.19 5.51
N GLN A 137 -1.05 -18.42 5.24
CA GLN A 137 -0.99 -18.97 3.89
C GLN A 137 -2.39 -19.00 3.28
N GLY A 138 -2.50 -18.74 1.96
CA GLY A 138 -3.80 -18.65 1.29
C GLY A 138 -4.66 -17.43 1.67
N SER A 139 -4.21 -16.52 2.56
CA SER A 139 -5.00 -15.32 2.88
C SER A 139 -4.90 -14.24 1.80
N ALA A 140 -6.00 -13.51 1.59
CA ALA A 140 -6.02 -12.33 0.72
C ALA A 140 -5.08 -11.22 1.23
N GLN A 141 -4.87 -11.15 2.55
CA GLN A 141 -3.93 -10.23 3.20
C GLN A 141 -2.48 -10.54 2.85
N ARG A 142 -2.06 -11.81 2.92
CA ARG A 142 -0.74 -12.24 2.46
C ARG A 142 -0.52 -11.87 0.99
N MET A 143 -1.50 -12.16 0.13
CA MET A 143 -1.40 -11.84 -1.30
C MET A 143 -1.28 -10.34 -1.56
N HIS A 144 -2.02 -9.51 -0.82
CA HIS A 144 -1.89 -8.06 -0.89
C HIS A 144 -0.47 -7.60 -0.54
N TYR A 145 0.13 -8.14 0.52
CA TYR A 145 1.51 -7.79 0.89
C TYR A 145 2.53 -8.30 -0.11
N ILE A 146 2.38 -9.50 -0.68
CA ILE A 146 3.24 -10.00 -1.76
C ILE A 146 3.17 -9.06 -2.99
N GLN A 147 1.96 -8.65 -3.40
CA GLN A 147 1.81 -7.67 -4.48
C GLN A 147 2.50 -6.34 -4.15
N ALA A 148 2.41 -5.88 -2.90
CA ALA A 148 3.10 -4.67 -2.45
C ALA A 148 4.63 -4.82 -2.45
N VAL A 149 5.17 -5.99 -2.05
CA VAL A 149 6.61 -6.30 -2.14
C VAL A 149 7.08 -6.22 -3.58
N ILE A 150 6.38 -6.87 -4.51
CA ILE A 150 6.74 -6.86 -5.94
C ILE A 150 6.70 -5.43 -6.50
N ASN A 151 5.68 -4.65 -6.13
CA ASN A 151 5.60 -3.25 -6.54
C ASN A 151 6.77 -2.43 -5.96
N ASN A 152 7.10 -2.58 -4.69
CA ASN A 152 8.22 -1.86 -4.07
C ASN A 152 9.56 -2.29 -4.68
N LEU A 153 9.72 -3.57 -5.04
CA LEU A 153 10.91 -4.08 -5.72
C LEU A 153 11.05 -3.48 -7.13
N PHE A 154 9.95 -3.39 -7.86
CA PHE A 154 9.91 -2.73 -9.17
C PHE A 154 10.31 -1.25 -9.07
N VAL A 155 9.75 -0.51 -8.11
CA VAL A 155 10.11 0.90 -7.88
C VAL A 155 11.56 1.03 -7.44
N LEU A 156 12.07 0.13 -6.59
CA LEU A 156 13.46 0.11 -6.17
C LEU A 156 14.41 -0.17 -7.35
N GLY A 157 14.03 -1.06 -8.28
CA GLY A 157 14.76 -1.30 -9.52
C GLY A 157 14.85 -0.05 -10.39
N LEU A 158 13.72 0.65 -10.58
CA LEU A 158 13.70 1.94 -11.28
C LEU A 158 14.60 2.98 -10.60
N LEU A 159 14.50 3.14 -9.28
CA LEU A 159 15.33 4.10 -8.53
C LEU A 159 16.81 3.74 -8.61
N THR A 160 17.16 2.46 -8.55
CA THR A 160 18.54 1.97 -8.74
C THR A 160 19.06 2.33 -10.13
N ALA A 161 18.22 2.19 -11.17
CA ALA A 161 18.58 2.62 -12.51
C ALA A 161 18.81 4.13 -12.61
N VAL A 162 17.97 4.93 -11.96
CA VAL A 162 18.15 6.39 -11.89
C VAL A 162 19.43 6.76 -11.14
N VAL A 163 19.69 6.14 -9.98
CA VAL A 163 20.93 6.33 -9.21
C VAL A 163 22.16 6.02 -10.07
N GLY A 164 22.16 4.89 -10.78
CA GLY A 164 23.23 4.50 -11.69
C GLY A 164 23.42 5.50 -12.82
N ALA A 165 22.32 5.96 -13.46
CA ALA A 165 22.40 6.95 -14.53
C ALA A 165 23.00 8.26 -14.04
N VAL A 166 22.56 8.78 -12.89
CA VAL A 166 23.09 10.02 -12.30
C VAL A 166 24.56 9.84 -11.89
N ALA A 167 24.91 8.73 -11.26
CA ALA A 167 26.27 8.45 -10.83
C ALA A 167 27.24 8.40 -12.02
N PHE A 168 26.93 7.64 -13.07
CA PHE A 168 27.86 7.40 -14.18
C PHE A 168 27.77 8.41 -15.32
N VAL A 169 26.69 9.20 -15.42
CA VAL A 169 26.56 10.26 -16.44
C VAL A 169 26.94 11.64 -15.88
N MET A 170 26.58 11.94 -14.61
CA MET A 170 26.79 13.28 -14.04
C MET A 170 27.93 13.37 -13.03
N LEU A 171 28.09 12.39 -12.13
CA LEU A 171 29.08 12.47 -11.04
C LEU A 171 30.45 11.90 -11.44
N PHE A 172 30.45 10.74 -12.10
CA PHE A 172 31.63 9.98 -12.47
C PHE A 172 31.55 9.53 -13.94
N PRO A 173 31.73 10.45 -14.91
CA PRO A 173 31.64 10.15 -16.35
C PRO A 173 32.82 9.33 -16.89
N VAL A 174 33.38 8.43 -16.06
CA VAL A 174 34.52 7.56 -16.38
C VAL A 174 34.07 6.35 -17.21
N ALA A 175 32.80 5.94 -17.07
CA ALA A 175 32.22 4.81 -17.81
C ALA A 175 30.87 5.19 -18.47
N PRO A 176 30.89 5.99 -19.56
CA PRO A 176 29.67 6.49 -20.20
C PRO A 176 28.71 5.39 -20.63
N ALA A 177 29.22 4.25 -21.13
CA ALA A 177 28.41 3.11 -21.53
C ALA A 177 27.61 2.49 -20.37
N VAL A 178 28.16 2.51 -19.16
CA VAL A 178 27.45 2.04 -17.94
C VAL A 178 26.34 3.03 -17.59
N GLY A 179 26.61 4.33 -17.68
CA GLY A 179 25.61 5.39 -17.53
C GLY A 179 24.47 5.26 -18.54
N SER A 180 24.79 5.03 -19.80
CA SER A 180 23.83 4.75 -20.88
C SER A 180 22.94 3.55 -20.58
N ALA A 181 23.54 2.44 -20.15
CA ALA A 181 22.79 1.22 -19.81
C ALA A 181 21.79 1.48 -18.68
N PHE A 182 22.21 2.19 -17.62
CA PHE A 182 21.31 2.56 -16.53
C PHE A 182 20.21 3.54 -16.96
N ALA A 183 20.54 4.53 -17.80
CA ALA A 183 19.57 5.49 -18.31
C ALA A 183 18.51 4.80 -19.19
N LEU A 184 18.91 3.91 -20.10
CA LEU A 184 17.99 3.10 -20.90
C LEU A 184 17.16 2.13 -20.04
N THR A 185 17.75 1.60 -18.98
CA THR A 185 17.02 0.79 -18.00
C THR A 185 15.94 1.63 -17.31
N ALA A 186 16.26 2.84 -16.86
CA ALA A 186 15.28 3.75 -16.26
C ALA A 186 14.14 4.11 -17.22
N VAL A 187 14.45 4.36 -18.50
CA VAL A 187 13.45 4.55 -19.56
C VAL A 187 12.55 3.31 -19.67
N THR A 188 13.13 2.12 -19.76
CA THR A 188 12.39 0.86 -19.91
C THR A 188 11.45 0.61 -18.75
N PHE A 189 11.92 0.74 -17.51
CA PHE A 189 11.09 0.60 -16.31
C PHE A 189 9.96 1.64 -16.27
N THR A 190 10.24 2.89 -16.65
CA THR A 190 9.23 3.95 -16.67
C THR A 190 8.15 3.67 -17.72
N LEU A 191 8.54 3.24 -18.93
CA LEU A 191 7.61 2.83 -19.97
C LEU A 191 6.78 1.62 -19.56
N LEU A 192 7.38 0.61 -18.91
CA LEU A 192 6.65 -0.54 -18.37
C LEU A 192 5.61 -0.12 -17.32
N ASN A 193 5.94 0.83 -16.44
CA ASN A 193 4.98 1.39 -15.47
C ASN A 193 3.82 2.13 -16.16
N ILE A 194 4.12 2.94 -17.18
CA ILE A 194 3.11 3.62 -18.00
C ILE A 194 2.21 2.57 -18.67
N LEU A 195 2.79 1.61 -19.39
CA LEU A 195 2.06 0.53 -20.07
C LEU A 195 1.16 -0.23 -19.10
N TRP A 196 1.70 -0.66 -17.95
CA TRP A 196 0.95 -1.34 -16.92
C TRP A 196 -0.27 -0.54 -16.46
N ARG A 197 -0.19 0.79 -16.36
CA ARG A 197 -1.35 1.61 -15.98
C ARG A 197 -2.45 1.61 -17.03
N PHE A 198 -2.08 1.68 -18.31
CA PHE A 198 -3.01 1.67 -19.44
C PHE A 198 -3.53 0.26 -19.80
N THR A 199 -2.87 -0.81 -19.32
CA THR A 199 -3.34 -2.18 -19.54
C THR A 199 -4.76 -2.39 -18.98
N PRO A 200 -5.69 -2.96 -19.77
CA PRO A 200 -7.05 -3.27 -19.34
C PRO A 200 -7.10 -4.18 -18.10
N HIS A 201 -8.17 -4.07 -17.32
CA HIS A 201 -8.32 -4.85 -16.08
C HIS A 201 -8.26 -6.37 -16.32
N ASN A 202 -8.91 -6.85 -17.39
CA ASN A 202 -8.94 -8.28 -17.72
C ASN A 202 -7.53 -8.84 -17.96
N TRP A 203 -6.68 -8.09 -18.66
CA TRP A 203 -5.29 -8.50 -18.90
C TRP A 203 -4.46 -8.47 -17.63
N LYS A 204 -4.67 -7.47 -16.75
CA LYS A 204 -4.03 -7.45 -15.42
C LYS A 204 -4.42 -8.66 -14.59
N LEU A 205 -5.68 -9.10 -14.66
CA LEU A 205 -6.14 -10.31 -13.98
C LEU A 205 -5.48 -11.55 -14.57
N SER A 206 -5.40 -11.68 -15.90
CA SER A 206 -4.70 -12.80 -16.56
C SER A 206 -3.22 -12.87 -16.16
N ILE A 207 -2.52 -11.74 -16.17
CA ILE A 207 -1.10 -11.67 -15.76
C ILE A 207 -0.94 -12.04 -14.28
N LYS A 208 -1.83 -11.53 -13.41
CA LYS A 208 -1.83 -11.91 -11.99
C LYS A 208 -2.15 -13.39 -11.80
N GLY A 209 -3.04 -13.97 -12.59
CA GLY A 209 -3.36 -15.40 -12.58
C GLY A 209 -2.14 -16.24 -12.96
N LEU A 210 -1.45 -15.88 -14.05
CA LEU A 210 -0.22 -16.56 -14.50
C LEU A 210 0.88 -16.54 -13.43
N LEU A 211 1.02 -15.42 -12.72
CA LEU A 211 2.03 -15.25 -11.66
C LEU A 211 1.58 -15.81 -10.30
N HIS A 212 0.42 -16.46 -10.21
CA HIS A 212 -0.19 -16.90 -8.95
C HIS A 212 -0.35 -15.77 -7.93
N LEU A 213 -0.53 -14.54 -8.42
CA LEU A 213 -0.78 -13.33 -7.64
C LEU A 213 -2.27 -12.98 -7.55
N GLY A 214 -3.15 -13.83 -8.07
CA GLY A 214 -4.60 -13.69 -7.94
C GLY A 214 -5.03 -13.67 -6.46
N LYS A 215 -6.12 -12.97 -6.13
CA LYS A 215 -6.73 -13.19 -4.82
C LYS A 215 -7.20 -14.65 -4.78
N PRO A 216 -6.98 -15.37 -3.67
CA PRO A 216 -7.53 -16.71 -3.53
C PRO A 216 -9.04 -16.64 -3.78
N GLU A 217 -9.52 -17.46 -4.71
CA GLU A 217 -10.96 -17.60 -4.93
C GLU A 217 -11.58 -18.13 -3.63
N PRO A 218 -12.80 -17.69 -3.25
CA PRO A 218 -13.52 -18.37 -2.20
C PRO A 218 -13.68 -19.82 -2.66
N ILE A 219 -13.00 -20.74 -1.99
CA ILE A 219 -13.15 -22.17 -2.25
C ILE A 219 -14.62 -22.48 -1.93
N GLU A 220 -15.44 -22.58 -2.97
CA GLU A 220 -16.70 -23.32 -2.90
C GLU A 220 -16.29 -24.78 -2.74
N GLN A 221 -16.55 -25.32 -1.55
CA GLN A 221 -16.59 -26.75 -1.26
C GLN A 221 -15.37 -27.56 -1.71
N GLU A 222 -14.32 -27.63 -0.89
CA GLU A 222 -13.48 -28.84 -0.87
C GLU A 222 -12.84 -29.06 0.51
N GLN A 223 -13.36 -30.11 1.17
CA GLN A 223 -12.88 -30.96 2.26
C GLN A 223 -12.37 -30.37 3.61
N PRO A 224 -12.98 -30.79 4.74
CA PRO A 224 -12.58 -30.40 6.08
C PRO A 224 -11.43 -31.30 6.59
N THR A 225 -10.19 -30.94 6.29
CA THR A 225 -9.05 -31.72 6.84
C THR A 225 -7.97 -30.86 7.51
N GLU A 226 -7.92 -29.55 7.28
CA GLU A 226 -6.91 -28.66 7.92
C GLU A 226 -7.46 -27.72 9.01
N SER A 227 -8.79 -27.74 9.25
CA SER A 227 -9.42 -26.86 10.25
C SER A 227 -9.01 -27.18 11.70
N SER A 228 -8.57 -28.40 11.99
CA SER A 228 -8.15 -28.81 13.35
C SER A 228 -6.74 -28.30 13.72
N GLU A 229 -5.79 -28.28 12.78
CA GLU A 229 -4.43 -27.75 13.02
C GLU A 229 -4.39 -26.21 13.07
N LEU A 230 -5.30 -25.56 12.33
CA LEU A 230 -5.45 -24.10 12.35
C LEU A 230 -5.99 -23.58 13.69
N ILE A 231 -6.85 -24.35 14.36
CA ILE A 231 -7.41 -24.01 15.68
C ILE A 231 -6.42 -24.33 16.81
N SER A 232 -5.69 -25.45 16.71
CA SER A 232 -4.72 -25.87 17.75
C SER A 232 -3.50 -24.95 17.85
N THR A 233 -3.02 -24.42 16.72
CA THR A 233 -1.94 -23.43 16.70
C THR A 233 -2.40 -22.03 17.18
N LEU A 234 -3.68 -21.71 17.01
CA LEU A 234 -4.29 -20.46 17.49
C LEU A 234 -4.52 -20.48 19.02
N ASP A 235 -5.05 -21.58 19.55
CA ASP A 235 -5.27 -21.77 21.00
C ASP A 235 -3.94 -21.86 21.76
N ALA A 236 -2.90 -22.47 21.17
CA ALA A 236 -1.54 -22.45 21.74
C ALA A 236 -0.91 -21.04 21.76
N GLY A 237 -1.21 -20.20 20.76
CA GLY A 237 -0.76 -18.80 20.71
C GLY A 237 -1.50 -17.89 21.70
N LEU A 238 -2.79 -18.15 21.96
CA LEU A 238 -3.63 -17.40 22.89
C LEU A 238 -3.19 -17.50 24.36
N GLN A 239 -2.41 -18.53 24.73
CA GLN A 239 -1.82 -18.72 26.06
C GLN A 239 -0.48 -18.01 26.26
N HIS A 240 0.16 -17.49 25.20
CA HIS A 240 1.48 -16.82 25.29
C HIS A 240 1.44 -15.31 25.00
N ASP A 241 0.25 -14.71 25.02
CA ASP A 241 0.00 -13.29 24.76
C ASP A 241 0.61 -12.32 25.80
N HIS A 242 1.27 -12.83 26.85
CA HIS A 242 1.89 -12.01 27.90
C HIS A 242 3.34 -11.62 27.65
N LEU A 243 4.01 -12.14 26.61
CA LEU A 243 5.47 -12.00 26.50
C LEU A 243 6.02 -11.30 25.25
N TYR A 244 5.18 -10.83 24.32
CA TYR A 244 5.68 -10.05 23.18
C TYR A 244 4.79 -8.85 22.85
N HIS A 245 5.36 -7.66 23.06
CA HIS A 245 4.94 -6.38 22.49
C HIS A 245 5.17 -6.44 20.97
N ARG A 246 4.35 -7.19 20.25
CA ARG A 246 4.55 -7.46 18.83
C ARG A 246 4.20 -6.22 18.01
N ILE A 247 5.04 -5.88 17.04
CA ILE A 247 4.91 -4.66 16.21
C ILE A 247 3.78 -4.80 15.16
N PHE A 248 3.37 -6.04 14.82
CA PHE A 248 2.37 -6.33 13.78
C PHE A 248 1.40 -7.45 14.20
N THR A 249 0.13 -7.34 13.79
CA THR A 249 -0.92 -8.28 14.20
C THR A 249 -0.91 -9.50 13.28
N ARG A 250 -0.66 -10.69 13.85
CA ARG A 250 -0.57 -11.95 13.10
C ARG A 250 -1.89 -12.45 12.53
N CYS A 251 -3.03 -12.04 13.08
CA CYS A 251 -4.30 -12.74 12.88
C CYS A 251 -5.23 -11.98 11.92
N ASP A 252 -5.40 -12.49 10.69
CA ASP A 252 -6.48 -12.04 9.80
C ASP A 252 -7.80 -12.68 10.28
N TYR A 253 -8.46 -12.02 11.24
CA TYR A 253 -9.75 -12.47 11.79
C TYR A 253 -10.80 -12.68 10.70
N SER A 254 -10.73 -11.94 9.60
CA SER A 254 -11.67 -12.09 8.48
C SER A 254 -11.46 -13.40 7.73
N ALA A 255 -10.21 -13.82 7.54
CA ALA A 255 -9.91 -15.11 6.91
C ALA A 255 -10.38 -16.29 7.77
N VAL A 256 -10.17 -16.22 9.09
CA VAL A 256 -10.61 -17.27 10.04
C VAL A 256 -12.13 -17.41 10.01
N VAL A 257 -12.85 -16.30 10.10
CA VAL A 257 -14.32 -16.26 10.06
C VAL A 257 -14.88 -16.69 8.70
N LYS A 258 -14.14 -16.47 7.60
CA LYS A 258 -14.51 -17.01 6.27
C LYS A 258 -14.50 -18.54 6.22
N ALA A 259 -13.59 -19.20 6.93
CA ALA A 259 -13.51 -20.65 6.97
C ALA A 259 -14.50 -21.30 7.97
N MET A 260 -15.14 -20.50 8.84
CA MET A 260 -16.06 -20.98 9.87
C MET A 260 -17.54 -20.91 9.45
N GLU A 261 -18.34 -21.82 10.00
CA GLU A 261 -19.80 -21.71 9.98
C GLU A 261 -20.27 -20.42 10.70
N PRO A 262 -21.37 -19.78 10.29
CA PRO A 262 -21.77 -18.48 10.83
C PRO A 262 -21.98 -18.44 12.34
N THR A 263 -22.52 -19.50 12.93
CA THR A 263 -22.73 -19.62 14.38
C THR A 263 -21.41 -19.80 15.14
N ALA A 264 -20.49 -20.61 14.60
CA ALA A 264 -19.15 -20.80 15.16
C ALA A 264 -18.31 -19.52 15.04
N GLY A 265 -18.42 -18.80 13.92
CA GLY A 265 -17.75 -17.53 13.68
C GLY A 265 -18.23 -16.42 14.62
N GLU A 266 -19.53 -16.36 14.92
CA GLU A 266 -20.08 -15.41 15.90
C GLU A 266 -19.52 -15.68 17.30
N ALA A 267 -19.58 -16.93 17.77
CA ALA A 267 -19.05 -17.31 19.08
C ALA A 267 -17.54 -17.02 19.20
N TYR A 268 -16.78 -17.27 18.13
CA TYR A 268 -15.37 -16.95 18.06
C TYR A 268 -15.10 -15.44 18.19
N LEU A 269 -15.81 -14.61 17.42
CA LEU A 269 -15.66 -13.15 17.51
C LEU A 269 -16.09 -12.60 18.87
N GLN A 270 -17.21 -13.05 19.43
CA GLN A 270 -17.67 -12.64 20.77
C GLN A 270 -16.61 -12.94 21.84
N LYS A 271 -16.00 -14.14 21.80
CA LYS A 271 -14.94 -14.53 22.74
C LYS A 271 -13.74 -13.59 22.65
N ILE A 272 -13.30 -13.25 21.44
CA ILE A 272 -12.15 -12.36 21.22
C ILE A 272 -12.47 -10.92 21.61
N ILE A 273 -13.64 -10.42 21.21
CA ILE A 273 -14.09 -9.07 21.52
C ILE A 273 -14.16 -8.87 23.04
N THR A 274 -14.80 -9.79 23.75
CA THR A 274 -14.93 -9.74 25.21
C THR A 274 -13.56 -9.71 25.89
N ARG A 275 -12.64 -10.60 25.47
CA ARG A 275 -11.27 -10.62 25.99
C ARG A 275 -10.54 -9.29 25.75
N LYS A 276 -10.64 -8.72 24.53
CA LYS A 276 -9.97 -7.46 24.20
C LYS A 276 -10.54 -6.26 24.96
N ILE A 277 -11.86 -6.22 25.19
CA ILE A 277 -12.48 -5.18 26.03
C ILE A 277 -11.90 -5.22 27.45
N ALA A 278 -11.80 -6.42 28.05
CA ALA A 278 -11.24 -6.58 29.40
C ALA A 278 -9.78 -6.08 29.50
N VAL A 279 -8.95 -6.36 28.49
CA VAL A 279 -7.55 -5.88 28.44
C VAL A 279 -7.46 -4.36 28.31
N LEU A 280 -8.31 -3.76 27.45
CA LEU A 280 -8.33 -2.31 27.23
C LEU A 280 -8.80 -1.54 28.47
N GLN A 281 -9.75 -2.10 29.23
CA GLN A 281 -10.25 -1.51 30.47
C GLN A 281 -9.28 -1.65 31.64
N GLY A 282 -8.37 -2.63 31.61
CA GLY A 282 -7.34 -2.84 32.63
C GLY A 282 -6.03 -2.04 32.43
N SER A 283 -5.92 -1.26 31.35
CA SER A 283 -4.68 -0.55 30.99
C SER A 283 -4.58 0.85 31.63
N SER A 284 -3.36 1.31 31.94
CA SER A 284 -3.07 2.53 32.72
C SER A 284 -3.45 3.85 32.04
N ALA A 285 -3.46 4.93 32.85
CA ALA A 285 -4.00 6.26 32.52
C ALA A 285 -3.43 6.96 31.28
N HIS A 286 -2.28 6.53 30.73
CA HIS A 286 -1.58 7.27 29.67
C HIS A 286 -2.24 7.14 28.28
N GLU A 287 -3.06 6.12 28.02
CA GLU A 287 -3.84 5.94 26.77
C GLU A 287 -5.36 5.89 27.01
N MET A 288 -5.85 6.46 28.11
CA MET A 288 -7.23 6.29 28.59
C MET A 288 -8.27 6.60 27.51
N GLU A 289 -8.21 7.77 26.87
CA GLU A 289 -9.21 8.17 25.86
C GLU A 289 -9.23 7.24 24.63
N LYS A 290 -8.06 6.85 24.14
CA LYS A 290 -7.90 5.94 22.99
C LYS A 290 -8.43 4.55 23.33
N ASN A 291 -8.10 4.03 24.51
CA ASN A 291 -8.55 2.72 24.96
C ASN A 291 -10.05 2.71 25.25
N THR A 292 -10.61 3.79 25.78
CA THR A 292 -12.06 3.96 25.94
C THR A 292 -12.77 3.95 24.60
N GLN A 293 -12.29 4.68 23.58
CA GLN A 293 -12.90 4.64 22.24
C GLN A 293 -12.79 3.26 21.59
N LYS A 294 -11.67 2.55 21.76
CA LYS A 294 -11.51 1.17 21.26
C LYS A 294 -12.46 0.20 21.94
N ALA A 295 -12.60 0.28 23.26
CA ALA A 295 -13.51 -0.59 24.02
C ALA A 295 -14.97 -0.33 23.67
N ALA A 296 -15.38 0.94 23.57
CA ALA A 296 -16.73 1.32 23.15
C ALA A 296 -17.06 0.82 21.74
N PHE A 297 -16.14 1.00 20.80
CA PHE A 297 -16.31 0.47 19.44
C PHE A 297 -16.43 -1.07 19.40
N LEU A 298 -15.63 -1.78 20.18
CA LEU A 298 -15.72 -3.24 20.27
C LEU A 298 -17.05 -3.70 20.91
N ALA A 299 -17.56 -2.96 21.89
CA ALA A 299 -18.87 -3.21 22.49
C ALA A 299 -20.00 -3.01 21.47
N ASP A 300 -19.94 -1.95 20.65
CA ASP A 300 -20.88 -1.71 19.56
C ASP A 300 -20.85 -2.86 18.52
N ILE A 301 -19.66 -3.38 18.19
CA ILE A 301 -19.55 -4.56 17.32
C ILE A 301 -20.23 -5.77 17.96
N SER A 302 -19.99 -5.99 19.26
CA SER A 302 -20.59 -7.13 19.96
C SER A 302 -22.11 -7.05 20.01
N SER A 303 -22.68 -5.88 20.27
CA SER A 303 -24.14 -5.65 20.23
C SER A 303 -24.68 -5.84 18.81
N ALA A 304 -24.01 -5.29 17.79
CA ALA A 304 -24.41 -5.47 16.40
C ALA A 304 -24.36 -6.93 15.92
N LEU A 305 -23.41 -7.74 16.42
CA LEU A 305 -23.35 -9.17 16.16
C LEU A 305 -24.57 -9.90 16.74
N ASN A 306 -24.95 -9.57 17.98
CA ASN A 306 -26.10 -10.16 18.68
C ASN A 306 -27.44 -9.74 18.07
N GLU A 307 -27.51 -8.50 17.58
CA GLU A 307 -28.70 -7.90 16.96
C GLU A 307 -28.78 -8.15 15.44
N HIS A 308 -27.79 -8.85 14.87
CA HIS A 308 -27.68 -9.14 13.44
C HIS A 308 -27.74 -7.88 12.56
N ARG A 309 -27.23 -6.76 13.08
CA ARG A 309 -27.35 -5.44 12.46
C ARG A 309 -26.09 -5.10 11.65
N ALA A 310 -26.27 -4.79 10.37
CA ALA A 310 -25.19 -4.29 9.53
C ALA A 310 -24.69 -2.91 10.01
N MET A 311 -23.37 -2.71 9.98
CA MET A 311 -22.74 -1.47 10.44
C MET A 311 -22.02 -0.71 9.32
N ASN A 312 -22.07 0.62 9.37
CA ASN A 312 -21.41 1.49 8.42
C ASN A 312 -20.06 1.99 8.93
N LYS A 313 -18.98 1.57 8.26
CA LYS A 313 -17.60 2.00 8.59
C LYS A 313 -17.43 3.54 8.62
N LYS A 314 -18.12 4.27 7.74
CA LYS A 314 -17.98 5.75 7.68
C LYS A 314 -18.59 6.44 8.89
N GLU A 315 -19.63 5.85 9.47
CA GLU A 315 -20.31 6.33 10.67
C GLU A 315 -19.45 6.03 11.90
N LEU A 316 -18.97 4.80 12.02
CA LEU A 316 -18.07 4.39 13.10
C LEU A 316 -16.75 5.17 13.10
N LEU A 317 -16.18 5.49 11.93
CA LEU A 317 -15.01 6.37 11.81
C LEU A 317 -15.27 7.82 12.25
N ARG A 318 -16.53 8.26 12.29
CA ARG A 318 -16.90 9.59 12.85
C ARG A 318 -17.06 9.51 14.36
N THR A 319 -17.68 8.44 14.85
CA THR A 319 -17.96 8.25 16.28
C THR A 319 -16.71 7.89 17.09
N TYR A 320 -15.81 7.07 16.53
CA TYR A 320 -14.63 6.53 17.22
C TYR A 320 -13.33 6.74 16.41
N PRO A 321 -12.93 7.99 16.11
CA PRO A 321 -11.78 8.25 15.24
C PRO A 321 -10.46 7.65 15.78
N LEU A 322 -10.29 7.58 17.11
CA LEU A 322 -9.07 7.04 17.72
C LEU A 322 -9.05 5.51 17.74
N ALA A 323 -10.20 4.85 17.61
CA ALA A 323 -10.28 3.38 17.56
C ALA A 323 -9.68 2.80 16.27
N PHE A 324 -9.66 3.59 15.19
CA PHE A 324 -9.08 3.23 13.89
C PHE A 324 -7.62 3.69 13.75
N GLN A 325 -6.94 4.06 14.85
CA GLN A 325 -5.51 4.36 14.81
C GLN A 325 -4.71 3.08 14.53
N SER A 326 -4.23 2.99 13.30
CA SER A 326 -3.21 2.06 12.84
C SER A 326 -1.83 2.48 13.34
N PHE A 327 -1.05 1.51 13.84
CA PHE A 327 0.39 1.72 13.99
C PHE A 327 1.04 1.48 12.62
N TRP A 328 1.69 2.51 12.09
CA TRP A 328 2.34 2.51 10.79
C TRP A 328 1.35 2.14 9.66
N ALA A 329 1.48 0.94 9.07
CA ALA A 329 0.68 0.48 7.94
C ALA A 329 -0.19 -0.76 8.24
N ASP A 330 -0.40 -1.12 9.52
CA ASP A 330 -1.27 -2.24 9.90
C ASP A 330 -2.66 -1.73 10.28
N LYS A 331 -3.72 -2.43 9.86
CA LYS A 331 -5.06 -2.14 10.38
C LYS A 331 -5.01 -2.40 11.87
N GLY A 332 -5.51 -1.47 12.69
CA GLY A 332 -5.59 -1.73 14.12
C GLY A 332 -6.38 -3.00 14.39
N ASP A 333 -6.04 -3.77 15.42
CA ASP A 333 -6.76 -5.00 15.81
C ASP A 333 -8.29 -4.85 15.81
N VAL A 334 -8.73 -3.68 16.26
CA VAL A 334 -10.11 -3.27 16.35
C VAL A 334 -10.76 -3.14 14.95
N GLU A 335 -10.03 -2.57 13.99
CA GLU A 335 -10.45 -2.49 12.58
C GLU A 335 -10.44 -3.87 11.90
N GLN A 336 -9.50 -4.75 12.24
CA GLN A 336 -9.47 -6.12 11.73
C GLN A 336 -10.66 -6.96 12.22
N LEU A 337 -11.07 -6.78 13.48
CA LEU A 337 -12.28 -7.41 14.04
C LEU A 337 -13.56 -6.87 13.40
N PHE A 338 -13.62 -5.58 13.11
CA PHE A 338 -14.73 -4.99 12.36
C PHE A 338 -14.86 -5.60 10.95
N ASP A 339 -13.75 -5.72 10.23
CA ASP A 339 -13.74 -6.34 8.90
C ASP A 339 -14.21 -7.81 8.97
N ALA A 340 -13.85 -8.54 10.04
CA ALA A 340 -14.30 -9.91 10.27
C ALA A 340 -15.80 -10.00 10.60
N ALA A 341 -16.31 -9.09 11.43
CA ALA A 341 -17.74 -9.00 11.72
C ALA A 341 -18.55 -8.70 10.44
N LYS A 342 -18.00 -7.86 9.55
CA LYS A 342 -18.60 -7.58 8.25
C LYS A 342 -18.74 -8.84 7.38
N VAL A 343 -17.74 -9.71 7.36
CA VAL A 343 -17.83 -11.00 6.66
C VAL A 343 -18.98 -11.86 7.20
N LEU A 344 -19.23 -11.87 8.52
CA LEU A 344 -20.36 -12.62 9.09
C LEU A 344 -21.71 -12.03 8.70
N PHE A 345 -21.83 -10.70 8.73
CA PHE A 345 -23.05 -10.03 8.27
C PHE A 345 -23.34 -10.39 6.81
N ASP A 346 -22.33 -10.33 5.94
CA ASP A 346 -22.45 -10.69 4.52
C ASP A 346 -22.81 -12.19 4.33
N LYS A 347 -22.27 -13.10 5.15
CA LYS A 347 -22.61 -14.54 5.12
C LYS A 347 -24.06 -14.80 5.51
N ARG A 348 -24.55 -14.14 6.55
CA ARG A 348 -25.93 -14.29 7.03
C ARG A 348 -26.95 -13.72 6.06
N GLU A 349 -26.66 -12.57 5.47
CA GLU A 349 -27.52 -11.99 4.44
C GLU A 349 -27.68 -12.96 3.25
N ARG A 350 -26.60 -13.63 2.84
CA ARG A 350 -26.68 -14.68 1.80
C ARG A 350 -27.48 -15.90 2.22
N GLN A 351 -27.34 -16.38 3.46
CA GLN A 351 -28.16 -17.50 3.97
C GLN A 351 -29.65 -17.15 3.98
N ILE A 352 -30.01 -15.96 4.45
CA ILE A 352 -31.39 -15.48 4.45
C ILE A 352 -31.96 -15.42 3.01
N ILE A 353 -31.16 -14.98 2.03
CA ILE A 353 -31.57 -14.93 0.62
C ILE A 353 -31.75 -16.35 0.05
N LEU A 354 -30.83 -17.28 0.34
CA LEU A 354 -30.89 -18.68 -0.11
C LEU A 354 -32.08 -19.43 0.50
N ASP A 355 -32.38 -19.20 1.78
CA ASP A 355 -33.52 -19.80 2.48
C ASP A 355 -34.86 -19.19 2.02
N ALA A 356 -34.85 -17.96 1.50
CA ALA A 356 -36.04 -17.27 0.98
C ALA A 356 -36.35 -17.60 -0.49
N THR A 357 -35.42 -18.19 -1.24
CA THR A 357 -35.69 -18.70 -2.60
C THR A 357 -36.29 -20.11 -2.53
N PRO A 358 -37.57 -20.32 -2.89
CA PRO A 358 -38.13 -21.67 -2.93
C PRO A 358 -37.40 -22.46 -4.02
N VAL A 359 -36.84 -23.60 -3.62
CA VAL A 359 -36.39 -24.64 -4.55
C VAL A 359 -37.65 -25.11 -5.29
N GLU A 360 -37.80 -24.73 -6.56
CA GLU A 360 -38.76 -25.40 -7.43
C GLU A 360 -38.38 -26.88 -7.45
N PRO A 361 -39.28 -27.80 -7.06
CA PRO A 361 -38.99 -29.21 -7.17
C PRO A 361 -38.82 -29.53 -8.65
N GLU A 362 -37.65 -30.05 -9.02
CA GLU A 362 -37.40 -30.74 -10.28
C GLU A 362 -38.61 -31.64 -10.55
N GLN A 363 -39.41 -31.26 -11.56
CA GLN A 363 -40.43 -32.15 -12.08
C GLN A 363 -39.70 -33.36 -12.65
N THR A 364 -39.70 -34.42 -11.85
CA THR A 364 -39.36 -35.77 -12.25
C THR A 364 -40.36 -36.16 -13.35
N LEU A 365 -39.99 -35.94 -14.61
CA LEU A 365 -40.70 -36.48 -15.76
C LEU A 365 -40.48 -37.99 -15.78
N LEU A 366 -41.32 -38.71 -15.04
CA LEU A 366 -41.55 -40.15 -15.21
C LEU A 366 -42.70 -40.35 -16.21
N PHE A 367 -42.30 -40.80 -17.41
CA PHE A 367 -42.98 -41.67 -18.39
C PHE A 367 -44.37 -41.31 -18.96
N ASN A 368 -44.40 -41.11 -20.29
CA ASN A 368 -44.88 -42.13 -21.23
C ASN A 368 -44.29 -41.94 -22.63
#